data_AF-A0A2P6MYH3-F1
#
_entry.id   AF-A0A2P6MYH3-F1
#
_cell.length_a   1.000
_cell.length_b   1.000
_cell.length_c   1.000
_cell.angle_alpha   90.00
_cell.angle_beta   90.00
_cell.angle_gamma   90.00
#
_symmetry.space_group_name_H-M   'P 1'
#
loop_
_entity.id
_entity.type
_entity.pdbx_description
1 polymer ?
#
loop_
_entity_poly.entity_id
_entity_poly.type
_entity_poly.pdbx_seq_one_letter_code
_entity_poly.pdbx_strand_id
1 'polypeptide(L)'
;MTASDKPSSQPPPQQLKVHSAFTIFFAICLAGWSGWYWWFTAIAAKNNDMKGLIVFVLTGFFLLIIGIIGIVFVLIRRRSFVLKWSIINVVMFVMGIIELALCIETYLHCDNPALHLFDFICKMEDTRYFWLPCAGQIFINICCFSLGFSLWKRWGDSDKKVQNYY
;
A
#
# COMPACT_ATOMS: atom_id res chain seq x y z
N MET A 1 -51.02 -3.50 18.86
CA MET A 1 -49.77 -3.27 19.60
C MET A 1 -49.15 -4.62 19.89
N THR A 2 -48.06 -4.96 19.20
CA THR A 2 -46.97 -5.81 19.72
C THR A 2 -45.75 -5.49 18.87
N ALA A 3 -44.68 -5.08 19.55
CA ALA A 3 -43.47 -4.53 18.98
C ALA A 3 -42.76 -5.55 18.06
N SER A 4 -42.46 -5.15 16.84
CA SER A 4 -41.45 -5.80 16.01
C SER A 4 -40.09 -5.32 16.51
N ASP A 5 -39.61 -5.94 17.58
CA ASP A 5 -38.23 -5.76 18.04
C ASP A 5 -37.30 -6.43 17.01
N LYS A 6 -36.74 -5.61 16.11
CA LYS A 6 -35.57 -5.99 15.31
C LYS A 6 -34.41 -6.30 16.26
N PRO A 7 -33.80 -7.50 16.25
CA PRO A 7 -32.46 -7.65 16.77
C PRO A 7 -31.47 -7.30 15.65
N SER A 8 -31.33 -6.00 15.35
CA SER A 8 -30.29 -5.49 14.44
C SER A 8 -29.01 -5.18 15.23
N SER A 9 -28.49 -6.14 15.99
CA SER A 9 -27.31 -5.91 16.83
C SER A 9 -26.47 -7.15 17.08
N GLN A 10 -26.38 -8.09 16.14
CA GLN A 10 -25.31 -9.07 16.24
C GLN A 10 -23.97 -8.34 16.05
N PRO A 11 -23.07 -8.35 17.06
CA PRO A 11 -21.76 -7.74 16.91
C PRO A 11 -21.04 -8.44 15.75
N PRO A 12 -20.25 -7.69 14.95
CA PRO A 12 -19.50 -8.29 13.85
C PRO A 12 -18.70 -9.48 14.40
N PRO A 13 -18.71 -10.63 13.70
CA PRO A 13 -18.02 -11.82 14.18
C PRO A 13 -16.57 -11.46 14.53
N GLN A 14 -16.04 -11.98 15.64
CA GLN A 14 -14.72 -11.60 16.20
C GLN A 14 -13.62 -11.57 15.12
N GLN A 15 -13.69 -12.51 14.18
CA GLN A 15 -12.86 -12.59 12.99
C GLN A 15 -12.84 -11.31 12.13
N LEU A 16 -13.97 -10.64 11.95
CA LEU A 16 -14.10 -9.41 11.16
C LEU A 16 -13.41 -8.22 11.83
N LYS A 17 -13.48 -8.14 13.18
CA LYS A 17 -12.76 -7.13 13.96
C LYS A 17 -11.25 -7.31 13.82
N VAL A 18 -10.79 -8.55 13.91
CA VAL A 18 -9.37 -8.91 13.74
C VAL A 18 -8.87 -8.56 12.33
N HIS A 19 -9.60 -8.91 11.27
CA HIS A 19 -9.21 -8.58 9.89
C HIS A 19 -9.18 -7.07 9.65
N SER A 20 -10.14 -6.33 10.21
CA SER A 20 -10.16 -4.86 10.11
C SER A 20 -8.95 -4.24 10.80
N ALA A 21 -8.58 -4.73 11.99
CA ALA A 21 -7.40 -4.26 12.72
C ALA A 21 -6.10 -4.51 11.94
N PHE A 22 -5.93 -5.70 11.37
CA PHE A 22 -4.78 -5.99 10.51
C PHE A 22 -4.75 -5.12 9.25
N THR A 23 -5.91 -4.87 8.64
CA THR A 23 -5.99 -4.00 7.46
C THR A 23 -5.57 -2.57 7.80
N ILE A 24 -5.99 -2.05 8.95
CA ILE A 24 -5.57 -0.72 9.44
C ILE A 24 -4.07 -0.70 9.74
N PHE A 25 -3.54 -1.74 10.39
CA PHE A 25 -2.12 -1.85 10.68
C PHE A 25 -1.28 -1.77 9.39
N PHE A 26 -1.62 -2.56 8.36
CA PHE A 26 -0.89 -2.53 7.10
C PHE A 26 -1.08 -1.22 6.32
N ALA A 27 -2.24 -0.56 6.44
CA ALA A 27 -2.44 0.78 5.87
C ALA A 27 -1.56 1.84 6.56
N ILE A 28 -1.36 1.73 7.88
CA ILE A 28 -0.39 2.56 8.62
C ILE A 28 1.04 2.23 8.19
N CYS A 29 1.39 0.94 8.05
CA CYS A 29 2.70 0.55 7.54
C CYS A 29 2.95 1.14 6.16
N LEU A 30 1.96 1.11 5.25
CA LEU A 30 2.06 1.71 3.92
C LEU A 30 2.32 3.22 3.98
N ALA A 31 1.57 3.94 4.82
CA ALA A 31 1.78 5.37 5.04
C ALA A 31 3.15 5.66 5.66
N GLY A 32 3.57 4.90 6.66
CA GLY A 32 4.89 5.03 7.28
C GLY A 32 6.03 4.68 6.33
N TRP A 33 5.82 3.75 5.41
CA TRP A 33 6.80 3.36 4.40
C TRP A 33 7.14 4.50 3.43
N SER A 34 6.23 5.47 3.24
CA SER A 34 6.54 6.70 2.50
C SER A 34 7.73 7.46 3.09
N GLY A 35 8.03 7.29 4.39
CA GLY A 35 9.21 7.82 5.07
C GLY A 35 10.52 7.55 4.34
N TRP A 36 10.68 6.34 3.79
CA TRP A 36 11.87 5.97 3.03
C TRP A 36 12.00 6.77 1.74
N TYR A 37 10.90 6.98 1.02
CA TYR A 37 10.88 7.74 -0.23
C TYR A 37 11.28 9.20 -0.01
N TRP A 38 10.92 9.80 1.14
CA TRP A 38 11.38 11.14 1.51
C TRP A 38 12.88 11.22 1.77
N TRP A 39 13.45 10.17 2.36
CA TRP A 39 14.89 10.07 2.55
C TRP A 39 15.64 9.98 1.21
N PHE A 40 15.18 9.15 0.28
CA PHE A 40 15.76 9.08 -1.08
C PHE A 40 15.62 10.40 -1.83
N THR A 41 14.49 11.09 -1.68
CA THR A 41 14.28 12.42 -2.25
C THR A 41 15.36 13.40 -1.76
N ALA A 42 15.68 13.40 -0.47
CA ALA A 42 16.72 14.27 0.08
C ALA A 42 18.11 13.95 -0.51
N ILE A 43 18.40 12.68 -0.75
CA ILE A 43 19.66 12.26 -1.38
C ILE A 43 19.70 12.64 -2.86
N ALA A 44 18.62 12.43 -3.60
CA ALA A 44 18.50 12.83 -5.00
C ALA A 44 18.67 14.35 -5.15
N ALA A 45 18.04 15.14 -4.27
CA ALA A 45 18.18 16.59 -4.23
C ALA A 45 19.63 17.02 -3.99
N LYS A 46 20.35 16.39 -3.05
CA LYS A 46 21.78 16.65 -2.79
C LYS A 46 22.66 16.37 -4.01
N ASN A 47 22.26 15.42 -4.86
CA ASN A 47 23.00 14.99 -6.04
C ASN A 47 22.57 15.68 -7.35
N ASN A 48 21.63 16.65 -7.30
CA ASN A 48 21.01 17.30 -8.46
C ASN A 48 20.35 16.32 -9.46
N ASP A 49 19.91 15.16 -8.98
CA ASP A 49 19.20 14.17 -9.81
C ASP A 49 17.70 14.50 -9.85
N MET A 50 17.31 15.27 -10.87
CA MET A 50 15.92 15.70 -11.06
C MET A 50 14.97 14.54 -11.36
N LYS A 51 15.43 13.50 -12.06
CA LYS A 51 14.59 12.34 -12.41
C LYS A 51 14.26 11.55 -11.15
N GLY A 52 15.29 11.25 -10.35
CA GLY A 52 15.12 10.62 -9.04
C GLY A 52 14.18 11.45 -8.15
N LEU A 53 14.43 12.75 -8.04
CA LEU A 53 13.61 13.63 -7.20
C LEU A 53 12.11 13.55 -7.56
N ILE A 54 11.76 13.65 -8.85
CA ILE A 54 10.36 13.60 -9.30
C ILE A 54 9.73 12.24 -8.96
N VAL A 55 10.42 11.14 -9.29
CA VAL A 55 9.88 9.78 -9.08
C VAL A 55 9.66 9.51 -7.59
N PHE A 56 10.67 9.73 -6.75
CA PHE A 56 10.58 9.41 -5.32
C PHE A 56 9.61 10.31 -4.56
N VAL A 57 9.46 11.59 -4.94
CA VAL A 57 8.44 12.49 -4.37
C VAL A 57 7.04 12.01 -4.71
N LEU A 58 6.78 11.71 -5.98
CA LEU A 58 5.46 11.27 -6.43
C LEU A 58 5.08 9.94 -5.75
N THR A 59 5.98 8.95 -5.75
CA THR A 59 5.70 7.66 -5.11
C THR A 59 5.48 7.82 -3.61
N GLY A 60 6.29 8.62 -2.92
CA GLY A 60 6.11 8.92 -1.49
C GLY A 60 4.72 9.52 -1.19
N PHE A 61 4.28 10.50 -1.99
CA PHE A 61 2.95 11.08 -1.86
C PHE A 61 1.83 10.05 -2.13
N PHE A 62 1.94 9.25 -3.18
CA PHE A 62 0.92 8.26 -3.51
C PHE A 62 0.78 7.21 -2.40
N LEU A 63 1.88 6.69 -1.85
CA LEU A 63 1.84 5.74 -0.73
C LEU A 63 1.14 6.34 0.49
N LEU A 64 1.47 7.58 0.84
CA LEU A 64 0.87 8.29 1.97
C LEU A 64 -0.65 8.43 1.79
N ILE A 65 -1.08 8.91 0.63
CA ILE A 65 -2.51 9.10 0.31
C ILE A 65 -3.25 7.76 0.34
N ILE A 66 -2.69 6.72 -0.28
CA ILE A 66 -3.31 5.39 -0.34
C ILE A 66 -3.40 4.75 1.06
N GLY A 67 -2.37 4.94 1.89
CA GLY A 67 -2.40 4.50 3.29
C GLY A 67 -3.53 5.17 4.08
N ILE A 68 -3.65 6.51 3.99
CA ILE A 68 -4.71 7.26 4.66
C ILE A 68 -6.10 6.84 4.16
N ILE A 69 -6.28 6.73 2.84
CA ILE A 69 -7.54 6.27 2.23
C ILE A 69 -7.91 4.87 2.74
N GLY A 70 -6.93 3.97 2.86
CA GLY A 70 -7.12 2.62 3.41
C GLY A 70 -7.71 2.65 4.81
N ILE A 71 -7.12 3.46 5.70
CA ILE A 71 -7.62 3.64 7.07
C ILE A 71 -9.07 4.14 7.06
N VAL A 72 -9.33 5.22 6.31
CA VAL A 72 -10.67 5.82 6.21
C VAL A 72 -11.70 4.83 5.67
N PHE A 73 -11.35 4.05 4.65
CA PHE A 73 -12.28 3.08 4.04
C PHE A 73 -12.63 1.92 4.98
N VAL A 74 -11.68 1.46 5.80
CA VAL A 74 -11.97 0.44 6.82
C VAL A 74 -12.89 1.02 7.90
N LEU A 75 -12.69 2.28 8.31
CA LEU A 75 -13.52 2.95 9.31
C LEU A 75 -14.96 3.19 8.83
N ILE A 76 -15.15 3.53 7.56
CA ILE A 76 -16.47 3.71 6.94
C ILE A 76 -17.26 2.38 6.86
N ARG A 77 -16.58 1.22 7.01
CA ARG A 77 -17.17 -0.13 6.96
C ARG A 77 -17.99 -0.42 5.71
N ARG A 78 -17.67 0.21 4.58
CA ARG A 78 -18.32 -0.07 3.29
C ARG A 78 -17.50 -1.05 2.47
N ARG A 79 -18.11 -2.19 2.17
CA ARG A 79 -17.50 -3.28 1.40
C ARG A 79 -16.90 -2.84 0.07
N SER A 80 -17.62 -2.04 -0.71
CA SER A 80 -17.16 -1.56 -2.02
C SER A 80 -15.91 -0.68 -1.94
N PHE A 81 -15.70 0.03 -0.82
CA PHE A 81 -14.53 0.88 -0.65
C PHE A 81 -13.28 0.07 -0.34
N VAL A 82 -13.38 -0.94 0.54
CA VAL A 82 -12.24 -1.82 0.84
C VAL A 82 -11.80 -2.61 -0.39
N LEU A 83 -12.72 -3.03 -1.27
CA LEU A 83 -12.34 -3.66 -2.54
C LEU A 83 -11.58 -2.70 -3.45
N LYS A 84 -12.08 -1.47 -3.63
CA LYS A 84 -11.41 -0.46 -4.46
C LYS A 84 -9.99 -0.19 -3.95
N TRP A 85 -9.81 -0.07 -2.64
CA TRP A 85 -8.48 0.11 -2.04
C TRP A 85 -7.58 -1.12 -2.23
N SER A 86 -8.11 -2.34 -2.08
CA SER A 86 -7.37 -3.58 -2.36
C SER A 86 -6.88 -3.62 -3.83
N ILE A 87 -7.72 -3.23 -4.80
CA ILE A 87 -7.33 -3.15 -6.22
C ILE A 87 -6.24 -2.08 -6.44
N ILE A 88 -6.34 -0.92 -5.80
CA ILE A 88 -5.30 0.12 -5.88
C ILE A 88 -3.95 -0.42 -5.41
N ASN A 89 -3.90 -1.24 -4.36
CA ASN A 89 -2.66 -1.86 -3.88
C ASN A 89 -2.04 -2.84 -4.91
N VAL A 90 -2.83 -3.45 -5.80
CA VAL A 90 -2.30 -4.24 -6.93
C VAL A 90 -1.58 -3.35 -7.93
N VAL A 91 -2.14 -2.18 -8.24
CA VAL A 91 -1.49 -1.22 -9.14
C VAL A 91 -0.18 -0.72 -8.52
N MET A 92 -0.17 -0.42 -7.22
CA MET A 92 1.04 -0.02 -6.49
C MET A 92 2.09 -1.12 -6.40
N PHE A 93 1.66 -2.38 -6.31
CA PHE A 93 2.55 -3.53 -6.39
C PHE A 93 3.27 -3.59 -7.74
N VAL A 94 2.53 -3.43 -8.85
CA VAL A 94 3.13 -3.41 -10.20
C VAL A 94 4.08 -2.22 -10.36
N MET A 95 3.70 -1.03 -9.88
CA MET A 95 4.60 0.12 -9.88
C MET A 95 5.87 -0.14 -9.09
N GLY A 96 5.77 -0.77 -7.91
CA GLY A 96 6.94 -1.15 -7.11
C GLY A 96 7.88 -2.13 -7.81
N ILE A 97 7.35 -3.07 -8.61
CA ILE A 97 8.17 -3.96 -9.45
C ILE A 97 8.88 -3.17 -10.54
N ILE A 98 8.18 -2.25 -11.21
CA ILE A 98 8.78 -1.41 -12.25
C ILE A 98 9.89 -0.53 -11.67
N GLU A 99 9.63 0.12 -10.53
CA GLU A 99 10.64 0.90 -9.80
C GLU A 99 11.86 0.04 -9.49
N LEU A 100 11.66 -1.15 -8.92
CA LEU A 100 12.74 -2.09 -8.63
C LEU A 100 13.53 -2.49 -9.88
N ALA A 101 12.87 -2.73 -11.02
CA ALA A 101 13.54 -3.08 -12.26
C ALA A 101 14.39 -1.91 -12.80
N LEU A 102 13.85 -0.69 -12.85
CA LEU A 102 14.59 0.51 -13.27
C LEU A 102 15.80 0.79 -12.37
N CYS A 103 15.59 0.49 -11.09
CA CYS A 103 16.58 0.55 -10.04
C CYS A 103 17.74 -0.44 -10.28
N ILE A 104 17.44 -1.70 -10.61
CA ILE A 104 18.43 -2.73 -10.99
C ILE A 104 19.18 -2.31 -12.24
N GLU A 105 18.47 -1.90 -13.28
CA GLU A 105 19.07 -1.52 -14.56
C GLU A 105 20.07 -0.37 -14.41
N THR A 106 19.72 0.64 -13.61
CA THR A 106 20.62 1.77 -13.34
C THR A 106 21.87 1.30 -12.59
N TYR A 107 21.71 0.43 -11.59
CA TYR A 107 22.83 -0.13 -10.83
C TYR A 107 23.79 -0.96 -11.70
N LEU A 108 23.25 -1.81 -12.59
CA LEU A 108 24.06 -2.65 -13.48
C LEU A 108 24.83 -1.84 -14.53
N HIS A 109 24.34 -0.65 -14.89
CA HIS A 109 24.92 0.20 -15.91
C HIS A 109 25.58 1.46 -15.35
N CYS A 110 26.06 1.44 -14.10
CA CYS A 110 26.74 2.60 -13.49
C CYS A 110 27.95 3.12 -14.30
N ASP A 111 28.54 2.30 -15.16
CA ASP A 111 29.65 2.70 -16.04
C ASP A 111 29.20 3.44 -17.31
N ASN A 112 27.89 3.45 -17.64
CA ASN A 112 27.36 4.08 -18.84
C ASN A 112 26.31 5.17 -18.54
N PRO A 113 26.71 6.45 -18.48
CA PRO A 113 25.84 7.56 -18.09
C PRO A 113 24.66 7.81 -19.05
N ALA A 114 24.70 7.29 -20.28
CA ALA A 114 23.59 7.39 -21.22
C ALA A 114 22.39 6.51 -20.82
N LEU A 115 22.61 5.47 -20.01
CA LEU A 115 21.56 4.57 -19.51
C LEU A 115 21.11 4.90 -18.07
N HIS A 116 21.70 5.91 -17.41
CA HIS A 116 21.35 6.24 -16.04
C HIS A 116 19.96 6.88 -15.98
N LEU A 117 19.01 6.19 -15.34
CA LEU A 117 17.75 6.82 -14.95
C LEU A 117 17.86 7.57 -13.63
N PHE A 118 18.72 7.10 -12.74
CA PHE A 118 18.87 7.60 -11.37
C PHE A 118 20.35 7.66 -10.96
N ASP A 119 21.02 8.78 -11.23
CA ASP A 119 22.45 9.00 -10.99
C ASP A 119 22.85 8.84 -9.51
N PHE A 120 21.92 9.09 -8.60
CA PHE A 120 22.21 8.98 -7.16
C PHE A 120 22.49 7.54 -6.72
N ILE A 121 21.98 6.53 -7.43
CA ILE A 121 22.15 5.11 -7.08
C ILE A 121 23.62 4.71 -7.18
N CYS A 122 24.29 5.12 -8.26
CA CYS A 122 25.69 4.81 -8.52
C CYS A 122 26.67 5.52 -7.55
N LYS A 123 26.17 6.51 -6.81
CA LYS A 123 26.95 7.29 -5.82
C LYS A 123 26.78 6.80 -4.39
N MET A 124 25.92 5.80 -4.14
CA MET A 124 25.76 5.21 -2.81
C MET A 124 26.80 4.13 -2.54
N GLU A 125 27.49 4.22 -1.40
CA GLU A 125 28.47 3.21 -0.98
C GLU A 125 27.83 1.89 -0.52
N ASP A 126 26.60 1.92 0.02
CA ASP A 126 25.90 0.72 0.49
C ASP A 126 24.59 0.50 -0.29
N THR A 127 24.61 -0.52 -1.14
CA THR A 127 23.51 -0.90 -2.02
C THR A 127 22.33 -1.51 -1.27
N ARG A 128 22.48 -1.93 -0.01
CA ARG A 128 21.40 -2.57 0.76
C ARG A 128 20.25 -1.62 1.05
N TYR A 129 20.56 -0.35 1.31
CA TYR A 129 19.54 0.65 1.61
C TYR A 129 18.58 0.89 0.46
N PHE A 130 19.02 0.60 -0.76
CA PHE A 130 18.28 0.83 -1.97
C PHE A 130 17.22 -0.24 -2.28
N TRP A 131 17.53 -1.52 -2.05
CA TRP A 131 16.60 -2.63 -2.33
C TRP A 131 15.47 -2.69 -1.30
N LEU A 132 15.77 -2.31 -0.05
CA LEU A 132 14.86 -2.38 1.08
C LEU A 132 13.53 -1.63 0.87
N PRO A 133 13.49 -0.35 0.46
CA PRO A 133 12.23 0.37 0.22
C PRO A 133 11.36 -0.28 -0.85
N CYS A 134 11.95 -0.71 -1.96
CA CYS A 134 11.22 -1.34 -3.06
C CYS A 134 10.64 -2.70 -2.63
N ALA A 135 11.47 -3.54 -1.99
CA ALA A 135 11.04 -4.86 -1.50
C ALA A 135 9.96 -4.72 -0.40
N GLY A 136 10.11 -3.77 0.51
CA GLY A 136 9.13 -3.51 1.57
C GLY A 136 7.82 -2.94 1.02
N GLN A 137 7.87 -2.03 0.03
CA GLN A 137 6.66 -1.56 -0.66
C GLN A 137 5.92 -2.72 -1.31
N ILE A 138 6.63 -3.57 -2.06
CA ILE A 138 6.05 -4.76 -2.70
C ILE A 138 5.38 -5.66 -1.65
N PHE A 139 6.08 -5.95 -0.56
CA PHE A 139 5.56 -6.79 0.52
C PHE A 139 4.29 -6.20 1.16
N ILE A 140 4.32 -4.91 1.54
CA ILE A 140 3.19 -4.24 2.18
C ILE A 140 1.99 -4.21 1.23
N ASN A 141 2.18 -3.93 -0.06
CA ASN A 141 1.09 -3.92 -1.05
C ASN A 141 0.44 -5.31 -1.21
N ILE A 142 1.23 -6.38 -1.24
CA ILE A 142 0.69 -7.76 -1.28
C ILE A 142 -0.14 -8.05 -0.04
N CYS A 143 0.35 -7.67 1.14
CA CYS A 143 -0.38 -7.85 2.40
C CYS A 143 -1.68 -7.03 2.42
N CYS A 144 -1.65 -5.76 2.00
CA CYS A 144 -2.82 -4.89 1.89
C CYS A 144 -3.86 -5.46 0.93
N PHE A 145 -3.42 -5.95 -0.24
CA PHE A 145 -4.30 -6.60 -1.20
C PHE A 145 -4.96 -7.85 -0.59
N SER A 146 -4.16 -8.77 -0.06
CA SER A 146 -4.63 -10.06 0.47
C SER A 146 -5.60 -9.89 1.64
N LEU A 147 -5.29 -8.98 2.57
CA LEU A 147 -6.14 -8.67 3.72
C LEU A 147 -7.40 -7.91 3.31
N GLY A 148 -7.28 -6.92 2.43
CA GLY A 148 -8.42 -6.16 1.91
C GLY A 148 -9.40 -7.06 1.15
N PHE A 149 -8.90 -7.97 0.31
CA PHE A 149 -9.71 -8.95 -0.40
C PHE A 149 -10.39 -9.93 0.55
N SER A 150 -9.65 -10.45 1.53
CA SER A 150 -10.19 -11.36 2.55
C SER A 150 -11.29 -10.70 3.38
N LEU A 151 -11.09 -9.44 3.78
CA LEU A 151 -12.10 -8.65 4.51
C LEU A 151 -13.34 -8.39 3.64
N TRP A 152 -13.14 -8.03 2.36
CA TRP A 152 -14.23 -7.85 1.40
C TRP A 152 -15.08 -9.11 1.22
N LYS A 153 -14.45 -10.29 1.10
CA LYS A 153 -15.15 -11.57 0.96
C LYS A 153 -15.97 -11.88 2.21
N ARG A 154 -15.37 -11.74 3.39
CA ARG A 154 -16.04 -12.00 4.69
C ARG A 154 -17.26 -11.12 4.91
N TRP A 155 -17.20 -9.83 4.56
CA TRP A 155 -18.38 -8.97 4.61
C TRP A 155 -19.50 -9.47 3.70
N GLY A 156 -19.17 -9.94 2.49
CA GLY A 156 -20.18 -10.50 1.58
C GLY A 156 -20.87 -11.75 2.11
N ASP A 157 -20.14 -12.63 2.79
CA ASP A 157 -20.71 -13.83 3.39
C ASP A 157 -21.60 -13.49 4.60
N SER A 158 -21.25 -12.44 5.37
CA SER A 158 -22.11 -11.92 6.43
C SER A 158 -23.42 -11.35 5.89
N ASP A 159 -23.38 -10.55 4.83
CA ASP A 159 -24.58 -9.95 4.22
C ASP A 159 -25.55 -11.03 3.71
N LYS A 160 -25.03 -12.09 3.07
CA LYS A 160 -25.83 -13.22 2.56
C LYS A 160 -26.49 -14.01 3.70
N LYS A 161 -25.77 -14.24 4.80
CA LYS A 161 -26.35 -14.94 5.96
C LYS A 161 -27.53 -14.16 6.52
N VAL A 162 -27.41 -12.85 6.67
CA VAL A 162 -28.52 -12.00 7.18
C VAL A 162 -29.74 -12.10 6.26
N GLN A 163 -29.57 -12.10 4.93
CA GLN A 163 -30.68 -12.23 3.99
C GLN A 163 -31.43 -13.56 4.08
N ASN A 164 -30.74 -14.68 4.36
CA ASN A 164 -31.39 -16.00 4.48
C ASN A 164 -32.22 -16.18 5.76
N TYR A 165 -32.15 -15.25 6.71
CA TYR A 165 -32.97 -15.25 7.93
C TYR A 165 -34.25 -14.41 7.81
N TYR A 166 -34.47 -13.73 6.69
CA TYR A 166 -35.67 -12.96 6.36
C TYR A 166 -36.40 -13.57 5.17
#